data_AF-A0AAE1NV71-F1
#
_entry.id   AF-A0AAE1NV71-F1
#
_cell.length_a   1.000
_cell.length_b   1.000
_cell.length_c   1.000
_cell.angle_alpha   90.00
_cell.angle_beta   90.00
_cell.angle_gamma   90.00
#
_symmetry.space_group_name_H-M   'P 1'
#
loop_
_entity.id
_entity.type
_entity.pdbx_description
1 polymer ?
#
loop_
_entity_poly.entity_id
_entity_poly.type
_entity_poly.pdbx_seq_one_letter_code
_entity_poly.pdbx_strand_id
1 'polypeptide(L)'
;MARTTKQVKKIWDRTKAKAKDEYDNFKPEVKKTGGGPAPTPLPDETAKVLDLIRGELEDTGNPYDCDASELPPIDYVASTATPAPVITVTDSCLDVVDEDPDLLELTGYANTNMQPSQDVIPVTTPANSASVEKEAKKALQMEEEILHERMREAQLKRKATEDEVRLKLQAAEHAAKAAEYEAKVKMQVVDYEAKLRMQAAEYNLEILRIRKEKELFEFRRAKSAIGEVENVPEK
;
A
#
# COMPACT_ATOMS: atom_id res chain seq x y z
N MET A 1 0.81 44.23 -9.12
CA MET A 1 -0.60 44.15 -8.71
C MET A 1 -0.87 42.75 -8.16
N ALA A 2 -1.32 42.63 -6.92
CA ALA A 2 -1.63 41.33 -6.32
C ALA A 2 -2.89 40.73 -6.99
N ARG A 3 -2.81 39.46 -7.39
CA ARG A 3 -3.97 38.74 -7.95
C ARG A 3 -4.94 38.42 -6.83
N THR A 4 -6.23 38.56 -7.11
CA THR A 4 -7.28 38.18 -6.15
C THR A 4 -7.37 36.65 -6.05
N THR A 5 -7.79 36.13 -4.90
CA THR A 5 -7.97 34.68 -4.68
C THR A 5 -8.91 34.03 -5.70
N LYS A 6 -9.96 34.74 -6.13
CA LYS A 6 -10.88 34.31 -7.19
C LYS A 6 -10.17 34.13 -8.54
N GLN A 7 -9.25 35.03 -8.88
CA GLN A 7 -8.47 34.93 -10.12
C GLN A 7 -7.49 33.76 -10.06
N VAL A 8 -6.84 33.54 -8.91
CA VAL A 8 -5.91 32.40 -8.72
C VAL A 8 -6.66 31.08 -8.86
N LYS A 9 -7.84 30.94 -8.22
CA LYS A 9 -8.66 29.73 -8.34
C LYS A 9 -9.08 29.47 -9.78
N LYS A 10 -9.54 30.50 -10.50
CA LYS A 10 -9.94 30.38 -11.91
C LYS A 10 -8.77 29.98 -12.83
N ILE A 11 -7.56 30.44 -12.54
CA ILE A 11 -6.37 30.04 -13.28
C ILE A 11 -6.05 28.57 -12.98
N TRP A 12 -6.08 28.17 -11.70
CA TRP A 12 -5.87 26.78 -11.29
C TRP A 12 -6.85 25.82 -11.95
N ASP A 13 -8.15 26.13 -11.93
CA ASP A 13 -9.19 25.28 -12.52
C ASP A 13 -8.97 25.09 -14.04
N ARG A 14 -8.53 26.14 -14.76
CA ARG A 14 -8.19 26.02 -16.19
C ARG A 14 -6.94 25.17 -16.42
N THR A 15 -5.90 25.39 -15.62
CA THR A 15 -4.65 24.61 -15.73
C THR A 15 -4.92 23.14 -15.46
N LYS A 16 -5.75 22.83 -14.46
CA LYS A 16 -6.18 21.47 -14.14
C LYS A 16 -6.98 20.82 -15.27
N ALA A 17 -7.96 21.53 -15.83
CA ALA A 17 -8.75 21.03 -16.96
C ALA A 17 -7.85 20.74 -18.18
N LYS A 18 -6.96 21.67 -18.53
CA LYS A 18 -6.00 21.49 -19.64
C LYS A 18 -5.08 20.29 -19.41
N ALA A 19 -4.56 20.12 -18.20
CA ALA A 19 -3.71 18.98 -17.87
C ALA A 19 -4.44 17.64 -17.98
N LYS A 20 -5.72 17.60 -17.58
CA LYS A 20 -6.57 16.41 -17.73
C LYS A 20 -6.83 16.08 -19.19
N ASP A 21 -7.20 17.06 -20.00
CA ASP A 21 -7.43 16.86 -21.44
C ASP A 21 -6.17 16.36 -22.16
N GLU A 22 -4.99 16.89 -21.82
CA GLU A 22 -3.71 16.44 -22.38
C GLU A 22 -3.38 15.00 -21.95
N TYR A 23 -3.64 14.64 -20.70
CA TYR A 23 -3.44 13.29 -20.19
C TYR A 23 -4.38 12.26 -20.85
N ASP A 24 -5.65 12.62 -20.99
CA ASP A 24 -6.67 11.75 -21.60
C ASP A 24 -6.37 11.50 -23.09
N ASN A 25 -5.71 12.43 -23.78
CA ASN A 25 -5.22 12.23 -25.14
C ASN A 25 -3.91 11.43 -25.20
N PHE A 26 -3.03 11.56 -24.21
CA PHE A 26 -1.77 10.82 -24.12
C PHE A 26 -1.98 9.34 -23.79
N LYS A 27 -2.94 9.01 -22.90
CA LYS A 27 -3.26 7.63 -22.47
C LYS A 27 -3.49 6.66 -23.66
N PRO A 28 -4.33 6.95 -24.67
CA PRO A 28 -4.50 6.07 -25.82
C PRO A 28 -3.31 6.09 -26.78
N GLU A 29 -2.51 7.17 -26.80
CA GLU A 29 -1.33 7.28 -27.67
C GLU A 29 -0.19 6.37 -27.19
N VAL A 30 0.02 6.28 -25.87
CA VAL A 30 0.96 5.33 -25.25
C VAL A 30 0.53 3.88 -25.45
N LYS A 31 -0.78 3.61 -25.44
CA LYS A 31 -1.34 2.26 -25.61
C LYS A 31 -1.27 1.74 -27.05
N LYS A 32 -0.95 2.57 -28.05
CA LYS A 32 -0.75 2.11 -29.44
C LYS A 32 0.59 1.36 -29.57
N THR A 33 0.60 0.06 -29.28
CA THR A 33 1.77 -0.82 -29.37
C THR A 33 2.12 -1.31 -30.79
N GLY A 34 1.68 -0.59 -31.83
CA GLY A 34 1.74 -1.03 -33.24
C GLY A 34 2.91 -0.49 -34.08
N GLY A 35 4.13 -0.45 -33.56
CA GLY A 35 5.34 -0.10 -34.35
C GLY A 35 5.40 1.33 -34.91
N GLY A 36 4.56 2.24 -34.40
CA GLY A 36 4.55 3.66 -34.78
C GLY A 36 5.68 4.46 -34.10
N PRO A 37 5.87 5.72 -34.51
CA PRO A 37 6.79 6.63 -33.81
C PRO A 37 6.38 6.78 -32.34
N ALA A 38 7.36 6.97 -31.46
CA ALA A 38 7.13 7.12 -30.02
C ALA A 38 6.16 8.28 -29.73
N PRO A 39 5.23 8.13 -28.77
CA PRO A 39 4.27 9.18 -28.42
C PRO A 39 5.00 10.44 -27.95
N THR A 40 4.38 11.59 -28.19
CA THR A 40 4.96 12.87 -27.78
C THR A 40 4.91 12.97 -26.26
N PRO A 41 6.04 13.25 -25.56
CA PRO A 41 6.04 13.34 -24.11
C PRO A 41 5.13 14.47 -23.63
N LEU A 42 4.47 14.26 -22.50
CA LEU A 42 3.62 15.28 -21.87
C LEU A 42 4.45 16.54 -21.53
N PRO A 43 3.86 17.75 -21.66
CA PRO A 43 4.51 18.97 -21.21
C PRO A 43 4.87 18.90 -19.72
N ASP A 44 6.06 19.40 -19.36
CA ASP A 44 6.58 19.37 -17.97
C ASP A 44 5.64 20.07 -16.96
N GLU A 45 4.94 21.12 -17.40
CA GLU A 45 3.92 21.80 -16.59
C GLU A 45 2.72 20.90 -16.30
N THR A 46 2.29 20.11 -17.29
CA THR A 46 1.16 19.18 -17.19
C THR A 46 1.49 18.00 -16.28
N ALA A 47 2.71 17.46 -16.38
CA ALA A 47 3.18 16.40 -15.48
C ALA A 47 3.14 16.82 -14.00
N LYS A 48 3.59 18.04 -13.69
CA LYS A 48 3.55 18.60 -12.32
C LYS A 48 2.13 18.79 -11.79
N VAL A 49 1.23 19.25 -12.66
CA VAL A 49 -0.19 19.43 -12.30
C VAL A 49 -0.85 18.08 -12.06
N LEU A 50 -0.58 17.07 -12.90
CA LEU A 50 -1.07 15.71 -12.74
C LEU A 50 -0.58 15.06 -11.44
N ASP A 51 0.68 15.30 -11.05
CA ASP A 51 1.21 14.78 -9.79
C ASP A 51 0.49 15.37 -8.57
N LEU A 52 0.11 16.65 -8.63
CA LEU A 52 -0.67 17.33 -7.59
C LEU A 52 -2.13 16.84 -7.51
N ILE A 53 -2.71 16.35 -8.61
CA ILE A 53 -4.12 15.91 -8.68
C ILE A 53 -4.26 14.39 -8.83
N ARG A 54 -3.20 13.61 -8.59
CA ARG A 54 -3.14 12.16 -8.84
C ARG A 54 -4.30 11.39 -8.20
N GLY A 55 -4.76 11.81 -7.02
CA GLY A 55 -5.89 11.18 -6.31
C GLY A 55 -7.28 11.55 -6.85
N GLU A 56 -7.37 12.50 -7.78
CA GLU A 56 -8.63 12.95 -8.38
C GLU A 56 -8.84 12.44 -9.83
N LEU A 57 -7.85 11.75 -10.40
CA LEU A 57 -8.04 11.09 -11.69
C LEU A 57 -8.76 9.76 -11.45
N GLU A 58 -9.93 9.62 -12.07
CA GLU A 58 -10.66 8.36 -12.09
C GLU A 58 -9.88 7.35 -12.94
N ASP A 59 -9.61 6.17 -12.36
CA ASP A 59 -9.11 5.06 -13.13
C ASP A 59 -10.25 4.49 -13.98
N THR A 60 -10.28 4.94 -15.24
CA THR A 60 -11.22 4.45 -16.26
C THR A 60 -10.80 3.09 -16.84
N GLY A 61 -9.83 2.39 -16.23
CA GLY A 61 -9.44 1.04 -16.61
C GLY A 61 -10.62 0.07 -16.51
N ASN A 62 -10.95 -0.60 -17.61
CA ASN A 62 -11.88 -1.72 -17.58
C ASN A 62 -11.19 -2.91 -16.88
N PRO A 63 -11.70 -3.40 -15.74
CA PRO A 63 -11.05 -4.49 -14.99
C PRO A 63 -11.08 -5.83 -15.73
N TYR A 64 -11.81 -5.92 -16.85
CA TYR A 64 -11.90 -7.11 -17.69
C TYR A 64 -11.00 -7.06 -18.93
N ASP A 65 -10.23 -5.99 -19.12
CA ASP A 65 -9.29 -5.89 -20.24
C ASP A 65 -7.94 -6.52 -19.86
N CYS A 66 -7.43 -7.44 -20.68
CA CYS A 66 -6.20 -8.20 -20.40
C CYS A 66 -4.92 -7.35 -20.49
N ASP A 67 -5.04 -6.07 -20.84
CA ASP A 67 -4.00 -5.04 -20.84
C ASP A 67 -4.18 -4.03 -19.69
N ALA A 68 -4.99 -4.35 -18.66
CA ALA A 68 -5.09 -3.60 -17.41
C ALA A 68 -3.81 -3.69 -16.55
N SER A 69 -2.64 -3.67 -17.18
CA SER A 69 -1.35 -3.49 -16.53
C SER A 69 -1.16 -2.03 -16.16
N GLU A 70 -0.65 -1.86 -14.94
CA GLU A 70 -0.39 -0.59 -14.26
C GLU A 70 0.14 0.50 -15.19
N LEU A 71 -0.44 1.69 -15.07
CA LEU A 71 0.06 2.91 -15.68
C LEU A 71 1.58 3.01 -15.44
N PRO A 72 2.41 3.25 -16.47
CA PRO A 72 3.84 3.35 -16.29
C PRO A 72 4.17 4.48 -15.30
N PRO A 73 5.17 4.29 -14.42
CA PRO A 73 5.67 5.35 -13.56
C PRO A 73 6.05 6.59 -14.41
N ILE A 74 5.65 7.77 -13.96
CA ILE A 74 5.92 9.08 -14.60
C ILE A 74 7.43 9.42 -14.62
N ASP A 75 8.30 8.56 -14.07
CA ASP A 75 9.76 8.75 -14.03
C ASP A 75 10.48 8.61 -15.39
N TYR A 76 9.75 8.55 -16.51
CA TYR A 76 10.32 8.55 -17.86
C TYR A 76 10.83 9.92 -18.34
N VAL A 77 11.25 10.79 -17.41
CA VAL A 77 11.79 12.14 -17.70
C VAL A 77 13.19 12.34 -17.12
N ALA A 78 14.04 11.32 -17.16
CA ALA A 78 15.49 11.49 -17.19
C ALA A 78 16.16 10.15 -17.54
N SER A 79 16.49 9.93 -18.81
CA SER A 79 17.39 8.82 -19.17
C SER A 79 18.53 9.34 -20.03
N THR A 80 19.60 9.77 -19.36
CA THR A 80 20.95 9.63 -19.88
C THR A 80 21.33 8.15 -19.81
N ALA A 81 21.74 7.62 -20.95
CA ALA A 81 22.13 6.24 -21.22
C ALA A 81 22.95 5.55 -20.11
N THR A 82 22.60 4.31 -19.78
CA THR A 82 23.55 3.23 -19.42
C THR A 82 22.87 1.86 -19.54
N PRO A 83 23.62 0.78 -19.86
CA PRO A 83 23.07 -0.44 -20.46
C PRO A 83 22.62 -1.49 -19.42
N ALA A 84 21.69 -2.35 -19.87
CA ALA A 84 21.03 -3.41 -19.13
C ALA A 84 21.97 -4.50 -18.57
N PRO A 85 21.66 -5.09 -17.39
CA PRO A 85 22.27 -6.35 -16.97
C PRO A 85 21.51 -7.57 -17.52
N VAL A 86 22.33 -8.55 -17.89
CA VAL A 86 22.03 -9.85 -18.49
C VAL A 86 21.22 -10.74 -17.54
N ILE A 87 20.17 -11.38 -18.06
CA ILE A 87 19.41 -12.44 -17.40
C ILE A 87 20.23 -13.73 -17.49
N THR A 88 20.65 -14.28 -16.35
CA THR A 88 21.11 -15.67 -16.25
C THR A 88 19.97 -16.54 -15.76
N VAL A 89 19.47 -17.40 -16.66
CA VAL A 89 18.56 -18.50 -16.35
C VAL A 89 19.41 -19.66 -15.82
N THR A 90 19.08 -20.14 -14.62
CA THR A 90 19.53 -21.46 -14.16
C THR A 90 18.31 -22.34 -13.99
N ASP A 91 18.16 -23.28 -14.92
CA ASP A 91 17.33 -24.48 -14.77
C ASP A 91 17.78 -25.27 -13.54
N SER A 92 16.83 -25.70 -12.72
CA SER A 92 16.98 -26.94 -11.95
C SER A 92 15.62 -27.58 -11.74
N CYS A 93 15.49 -28.77 -12.30
CA CYS A 93 14.34 -29.66 -12.30
C CYS A 93 14.23 -30.46 -10.97
N LEU A 94 13.02 -30.98 -10.71
CA LEU A 94 12.68 -32.22 -9.97
C LEU A 94 13.17 -32.34 -8.51
N ASP A 95 12.35 -32.72 -7.51
CA ASP A 95 11.70 -34.03 -7.38
C ASP A 95 10.42 -34.00 -6.53
N VAL A 96 9.52 -34.91 -6.88
CA VAL A 96 8.34 -35.35 -6.15
C VAL A 96 8.78 -36.43 -5.16
N VAL A 97 8.33 -36.35 -3.90
CA VAL A 97 8.36 -37.51 -2.99
C VAL A 97 7.01 -37.63 -2.29
N ASP A 98 6.25 -38.61 -2.76
CA ASP A 98 5.13 -39.27 -2.07
C ASP A 98 5.68 -40.14 -0.95
N GLU A 99 5.15 -40.04 0.27
CA GLU A 99 5.22 -41.07 1.31
C GLU A 99 3.94 -40.96 2.18
N ASP A 100 3.02 -41.90 1.99
CA ASP A 100 2.00 -42.39 2.93
C ASP A 100 2.36 -43.89 3.17
N PRO A 101 1.76 -44.67 4.09
CA PRO A 101 1.11 -44.39 5.39
C PRO A 101 1.50 -45.45 6.47
N ASP A 102 1.05 -45.30 7.73
CA ASP A 102 0.85 -46.39 8.74
C ASP A 102 0.48 -45.75 10.11
N LEU A 103 -0.21 -46.34 11.09
CA LEU A 103 -1.10 -47.50 11.26
C LEU A 103 -1.54 -47.46 12.76
N LEU A 104 -2.82 -47.73 13.05
CA LEU A 104 -3.43 -48.35 14.26
C LEU A 104 -3.01 -48.01 15.72
N GLU A 105 -4.02 -47.76 16.55
CA GLU A 105 -4.27 -48.34 17.91
C GLU A 105 -5.67 -47.85 18.36
N LEU A 106 -6.76 -48.63 18.38
CA LEU A 106 -7.21 -49.75 19.22
C LEU A 106 -7.13 -49.54 20.75
N THR A 107 -8.32 -49.45 21.38
CA THR A 107 -8.79 -49.84 22.74
C THR A 107 -9.80 -48.79 23.24
N GLY A 108 -10.90 -49.06 23.95
CA GLY A 108 -11.41 -50.27 24.58
C GLY A 108 -12.86 -50.10 25.06
N TYR A 109 -13.38 -51.24 25.54
CA TYR A 109 -14.68 -51.65 26.03
C TYR A 109 -15.48 -50.72 26.97
N ALA A 110 -16.83 -50.77 26.93
CA ALA A 110 -17.65 -51.64 27.80
C ALA A 110 -19.16 -51.23 27.91
N ASN A 111 -20.02 -52.25 27.79
CA ASN A 111 -21.29 -52.53 28.48
C ASN A 111 -22.52 -51.59 28.41
N THR A 112 -23.65 -52.17 27.97
CA THR A 112 -24.80 -52.59 28.82
C THR A 112 -25.71 -53.50 27.97
N ASN A 113 -25.87 -54.78 28.33
CA ASN A 113 -26.99 -55.34 29.11
C ASN A 113 -28.38 -55.17 28.45
N MET A 114 -28.98 -56.26 27.95
CA MET A 114 -30.35 -56.72 28.29
C MET A 114 -30.73 -58.03 27.56
N GLN A 115 -31.13 -58.99 28.39
CA GLN A 115 -31.93 -60.23 28.26
C GLN A 115 -32.31 -60.87 26.90
N PRO A 116 -32.40 -62.22 26.86
CA PRO A 116 -33.00 -62.96 25.76
C PRO A 116 -34.53 -63.08 25.96
N SER A 117 -35.31 -62.70 24.95
CA SER A 117 -36.71 -63.08 24.84
C SER A 117 -36.86 -63.97 23.61
N GLN A 118 -37.38 -65.17 23.84
CA GLN A 118 -37.87 -66.07 22.81
C GLN A 118 -38.99 -65.35 22.05
N ASP A 119 -38.99 -65.41 20.72
CA ASP A 119 -40.22 -65.64 19.97
C ASP A 119 -39.95 -65.95 18.49
N VAL A 120 -40.56 -67.06 18.07
CA VAL A 120 -41.14 -67.35 16.75
C VAL A 120 -40.26 -67.08 15.51
N ILE A 121 -39.79 -68.19 14.91
CA ILE A 121 -39.27 -68.25 13.54
C ILE A 121 -40.38 -67.81 12.57
N PRO A 122 -40.27 -66.69 11.82
CA PRO A 122 -41.09 -66.48 10.66
C PRO A 122 -40.46 -67.25 9.50
N VAL A 123 -41.29 -68.09 8.89
CA VAL A 123 -41.05 -68.78 7.62
C VAL A 123 -40.39 -67.82 6.62
N THR A 124 -39.20 -68.18 6.17
CA THR A 124 -38.47 -67.48 5.11
C THR A 124 -39.26 -67.61 3.82
N THR A 125 -39.93 -66.53 3.42
CA THR A 125 -40.21 -66.32 2.00
C THR A 125 -38.93 -65.81 1.36
N PRO A 126 -38.50 -66.33 0.20
CA PRO A 126 -37.36 -65.79 -0.52
C PRO A 126 -37.77 -64.41 -1.08
N ALA A 127 -37.56 -63.37 -0.28
CA ALA A 127 -37.74 -62.00 -0.71
C ALA A 127 -36.67 -61.68 -1.77
N ASN A 128 -37.12 -61.14 -2.91
CA ASN A 128 -36.33 -60.81 -4.09
C ASN A 128 -35.00 -60.13 -3.75
N SER A 129 -33.91 -60.90 -3.79
CA SER A 129 -32.53 -60.47 -3.54
C SER A 129 -32.09 -59.29 -4.42
N ALA A 130 -32.64 -59.19 -5.62
CA ALA A 130 -32.38 -58.08 -6.55
C ALA A 130 -32.91 -56.71 -6.09
N SER A 131 -33.92 -56.68 -5.21
CA SER A 131 -34.51 -55.41 -4.72
C SER A 131 -33.66 -54.78 -3.62
N VAL A 132 -33.18 -55.60 -2.68
CA VAL A 132 -32.35 -55.16 -1.54
C VAL A 132 -30.98 -54.67 -2.02
N GLU A 133 -30.41 -55.31 -3.04
CA GLU A 133 -29.11 -54.94 -3.60
C GLU A 133 -29.16 -53.61 -4.37
N LYS A 134 -30.29 -53.30 -5.02
CA LYS A 134 -30.51 -52.03 -5.70
C LYS A 134 -30.72 -50.88 -4.71
N GLU A 135 -31.37 -51.16 -3.59
CA GLU A 135 -31.59 -50.20 -2.50
C GLU A 135 -30.28 -49.88 -1.76
N ALA A 136 -29.44 -50.89 -1.50
CA ALA A 136 -28.11 -50.70 -0.92
C ALA A 136 -27.17 -49.86 -1.81
N LYS A 137 -27.19 -50.08 -3.14
CA LYS A 137 -26.41 -49.25 -4.09
C LYS A 137 -26.87 -47.79 -4.11
N LYS A 138 -28.18 -47.55 -4.00
CA LYS A 138 -28.74 -46.20 -3.93
C LYS A 138 -28.36 -45.49 -2.63
N ALA A 139 -28.32 -46.22 -1.50
CA ALA A 139 -27.87 -45.68 -0.22
C ALA A 139 -26.38 -45.28 -0.26
N LEU A 140 -25.51 -46.12 -0.85
CA LEU A 140 -24.08 -45.81 -1.02
C LEU A 140 -23.85 -44.57 -1.91
N GLN A 141 -24.58 -44.44 -3.02
CA GLN A 141 -24.47 -43.25 -3.88
C GLN A 141 -24.90 -41.96 -3.14
N MET A 142 -25.96 -42.04 -2.34
CA MET A 142 -26.41 -40.90 -1.54
C MET A 142 -25.39 -40.54 -0.46
N GLU A 143 -24.74 -41.52 0.17
CA GLU A 143 -23.68 -41.29 1.16
C GLU A 143 -22.44 -40.62 0.53
N GLU A 144 -22.05 -41.05 -0.67
CA GLU A 144 -20.96 -40.45 -1.43
C GLU A 144 -21.25 -38.99 -1.81
N GLU A 145 -22.49 -38.70 -2.23
CA GLU A 145 -22.95 -37.33 -2.53
C GLU A 145 -22.95 -36.44 -1.29
N ILE A 146 -23.40 -36.96 -0.13
CA ILE A 146 -23.34 -36.24 1.15
C ILE A 146 -21.89 -35.94 1.55
N LEU A 147 -20.98 -36.89 1.36
CA LEU A 147 -19.57 -36.71 1.70
C LEU A 147 -18.90 -35.67 0.79
N HIS A 148 -19.21 -35.70 -0.50
CA HIS A 148 -18.73 -34.70 -1.46
C HIS A 148 -19.24 -33.30 -1.11
N GLU A 149 -20.52 -33.15 -0.76
CA GLU A 149 -21.07 -31.85 -0.36
C GLU A 149 -20.44 -31.35 0.95
N ARG A 150 -20.24 -32.22 1.94
CA ARG A 150 -19.51 -31.86 3.18
C ARG A 150 -18.08 -31.41 2.91
N MET A 151 -17.38 -32.06 1.98
CA MET A 151 -16.04 -31.66 1.58
C MET A 151 -16.05 -30.27 0.93
N ARG A 152 -17.02 -30.00 0.05
CA ARG A 152 -17.21 -28.69 -0.57
C ARG A 152 -17.49 -27.60 0.46
N GLU A 153 -18.37 -27.86 1.43
CA GLU A 153 -18.64 -26.93 2.53
C GLU A 153 -17.41 -26.66 3.39
N ALA A 154 -16.62 -27.69 3.70
CA ALA A 154 -15.38 -27.55 4.47
C ALA A 154 -14.36 -26.69 3.71
N GLN A 155 -14.23 -26.87 2.39
CA GLN A 155 -13.37 -26.04 1.55
C GLN A 155 -13.84 -24.58 1.52
N LEU A 156 -15.15 -24.33 1.42
CA LEU A 156 -15.70 -22.97 1.44
C LEU A 156 -15.46 -22.28 2.79
N LYS A 157 -15.66 -22.98 3.91
CA LYS A 157 -15.36 -22.46 5.25
C LYS A 157 -13.87 -22.11 5.38
N ARG A 158 -12.98 -23.00 4.92
CA ARG A 158 -11.54 -22.75 4.92
C ARG A 158 -11.19 -21.51 4.10
N LYS A 159 -11.69 -21.38 2.87
CA LYS A 159 -11.46 -20.20 2.03
C LYS A 159 -11.98 -18.92 2.67
N ALA A 160 -13.17 -18.95 3.26
CA ALA A 160 -13.72 -17.79 3.97
C ALA A 160 -12.82 -17.35 5.14
N THR A 161 -12.28 -18.31 5.91
CA THR A 161 -11.33 -17.98 6.99
C THR A 161 -10.00 -17.44 6.46
N GLU A 162 -9.49 -18.00 5.36
CA GLU A 162 -8.26 -17.52 4.71
C GLU A 162 -8.44 -16.08 4.19
N ASP A 163 -9.58 -15.77 3.59
CA ASP A 163 -9.92 -14.42 3.13
C ASP A 163 -10.05 -13.42 4.28
N GLU A 164 -10.67 -13.82 5.40
CA GLU A 164 -10.76 -12.99 6.60
C GLU A 164 -9.38 -12.66 7.18
N VAL A 165 -8.51 -13.68 7.28
CA VAL A 165 -7.12 -13.50 7.74
C VAL A 165 -6.34 -12.61 6.79
N ARG A 166 -6.48 -12.81 5.47
CA ARG A 166 -5.83 -11.99 4.45
C ARG A 166 -6.25 -10.52 4.56
N LEU A 167 -7.55 -10.26 4.73
CA LEU A 167 -8.07 -8.90 4.88
C LEU A 167 -7.52 -8.23 6.15
N LYS A 168 -7.47 -8.96 7.27
CA LYS A 168 -6.89 -8.47 8.53
C LYS A 168 -5.40 -8.17 8.39
N LEU A 169 -4.66 -9.03 7.70
CA LEU A 169 -3.23 -8.84 7.46
C LEU A 169 -3.00 -7.59 6.61
N GLN A 170 -3.74 -7.43 5.51
CA GLN A 170 -3.63 -6.24 4.66
C GLN A 170 -3.98 -4.95 5.42
N ALA A 171 -5.03 -4.97 6.25
CA ALA A 171 -5.38 -3.84 7.10
C ALA A 171 -4.25 -3.50 8.10
N ALA A 172 -3.63 -4.51 8.71
CA ALA A 172 -2.51 -4.32 9.62
C ALA A 172 -1.27 -3.76 8.90
N GLU A 173 -0.98 -4.22 7.68
CA GLU A 173 0.12 -3.68 6.86
C GLU A 173 -0.10 -2.21 6.50
N HIS A 174 -1.32 -1.83 6.09
CA HIS A 174 -1.66 -0.44 5.82
C HIS A 174 -1.55 0.42 7.09
N ALA A 175 -2.00 -0.08 8.24
CA ALA A 175 -1.86 0.61 9.52
C ALA A 175 -0.40 0.79 9.93
N ALA A 176 0.44 -0.22 9.72
CA ALA A 176 1.87 -0.15 9.99
C ALA A 176 2.57 0.89 9.10
N LYS A 177 2.30 0.89 7.79
CA LYS A 177 2.83 1.90 6.87
C LYS A 177 2.38 3.32 7.25
N ALA A 178 1.13 3.50 7.64
CA ALA A 178 0.62 4.79 8.09
C ALA A 178 1.36 5.27 9.36
N ALA A 179 1.58 4.39 10.34
CA ALA A 179 2.33 4.71 11.55
C ALA A 179 3.80 5.08 11.26
N GLU A 180 4.44 4.41 10.31
CA GLU A 180 5.81 4.73 9.88
C GLU A 180 5.88 6.12 9.22
N TYR A 181 4.94 6.45 8.34
CA TYR A 181 4.86 7.79 7.74
C TYR A 181 4.61 8.87 8.80
N GLU A 182 3.71 8.61 9.76
CA GLU A 182 3.45 9.54 10.85
C GLU A 182 4.70 9.80 11.69
N ALA A 183 5.44 8.74 12.05
CA ALA A 183 6.70 8.86 12.78
C ALA A 183 7.75 9.67 12.00
N LYS A 184 7.88 9.43 10.69
CA LYS A 184 8.80 10.17 9.82
C LYS A 184 8.45 11.66 9.77
N VAL A 185 7.17 11.99 9.64
CA VAL A 185 6.72 13.39 9.63
C VAL A 185 6.99 14.05 10.98
N LYS A 186 6.68 13.39 12.10
CA LYS A 186 6.99 13.90 13.45
C LYS A 186 8.47 14.20 13.63
N MET A 187 9.34 13.30 13.19
CA MET A 187 10.80 13.50 13.26
C MET A 187 11.23 14.72 12.45
N GLN A 188 10.73 14.86 11.21
CA GLN A 188 11.04 16.02 10.38
C GLN A 188 10.58 17.33 11.02
N VAL A 189 9.39 17.36 11.62
CA VAL A 189 8.87 18.54 12.33
C VAL A 189 9.80 18.91 13.48
N VAL A 190 10.19 17.95 14.32
CA VAL A 190 11.13 18.19 15.44
C VAL A 190 12.48 18.72 14.93
N ASP A 191 13.02 18.16 13.85
CA ASP A 191 14.28 18.63 13.26
C ASP A 191 14.16 20.06 12.72
N TYR A 192 13.07 20.40 12.06
CA TYR A 192 12.82 21.76 11.57
C TYR A 192 12.62 22.76 12.72
N GLU A 193 11.89 22.39 13.76
CA GLU A 193 11.71 23.21 14.95
C GLU A 193 13.04 23.48 15.66
N ALA A 194 13.89 22.47 15.80
CA ALA A 194 15.22 22.62 16.38
C ALA A 194 16.10 23.59 15.57
N LYS A 195 16.10 23.46 14.23
CA LYS A 195 16.83 24.37 13.33
C LYS A 195 16.34 25.81 13.44
N LEU A 196 15.02 26.02 13.47
CA LEU A 196 14.43 27.35 13.64
C LEU A 196 14.81 27.94 15.01
N ARG A 197 14.80 27.13 16.07
CA ARG A 197 15.20 27.56 17.41
C ARG A 197 16.67 27.97 17.46
N MET A 198 17.56 27.22 16.79
CA MET A 198 18.98 27.58 16.67
C MET A 198 19.17 28.89 15.93
N GLN A 199 18.56 29.06 14.76
CA GLN A 199 18.63 30.31 13.99
C GLN A 199 18.10 31.50 14.80
N ALA A 200 16.99 31.33 15.52
CA ALA A 200 16.46 32.37 16.38
C ALA A 200 17.45 32.76 17.50
N ALA A 201 18.13 31.78 18.09
CA ALA A 201 19.16 32.04 19.09
C ALA A 201 20.38 32.78 18.50
N GLU A 202 20.83 32.38 17.30
CA GLU A 202 21.92 33.05 16.58
C GLU A 202 21.57 34.51 16.29
N TYR A 203 20.38 34.79 15.76
CA TYR A 203 19.93 36.16 15.52
C TYR A 203 19.84 36.97 16.82
N ASN A 204 19.36 36.37 17.91
CA ASN A 204 19.31 37.05 19.21
C ASN A 204 20.71 37.44 19.71
N LEU A 205 21.69 36.56 19.55
CA LEU A 205 23.08 36.85 19.92
C LEU A 205 23.67 37.97 19.06
N GLU A 206 23.42 37.95 17.75
CA GLU A 206 23.92 39.00 16.85
C GLU A 206 23.27 40.36 17.16
N ILE A 207 21.96 40.40 17.47
CA ILE A 207 21.29 41.63 17.92
C ILE A 207 21.94 42.17 19.21
N LEU A 208 22.24 41.30 20.18
CA LEU A 208 22.91 41.73 21.42
C LEU A 208 24.33 42.25 21.14
N ARG A 209 25.06 41.60 20.23
CA ARG A 209 26.39 42.03 19.81
C ARG A 209 26.35 43.44 19.20
N ILE A 210 25.45 43.67 18.24
CA ILE A 210 25.26 44.97 17.59
C ILE A 210 24.88 46.06 18.60
N ARG A 211 23.98 45.74 19.55
CA ARG A 211 23.61 46.70 20.62
C ARG A 211 24.83 47.12 21.45
N LYS A 212 25.65 46.15 21.87
CA LYS A 212 26.86 46.41 22.66
C LYS A 212 27.90 47.22 21.86
N GLU A 213 28.09 46.92 20.59
CA GLU A 213 28.98 47.68 19.70
C GLU A 213 28.51 49.13 19.55
N LYS A 214 27.19 49.34 19.42
CA LYS A 214 26.59 50.67 19.35
C LYS A 214 26.81 51.45 20.65
N GLU A 215 26.56 50.84 21.80
CA GLU A 215 26.80 51.47 23.12
C GLU A 215 28.28 51.87 23.28
N LEU A 216 29.21 50.99 22.90
CA LEU A 216 30.65 51.29 22.92
C LEU A 216 31.04 52.42 21.96
N PHE A 217 30.39 52.49 20.79
CA PHE A 217 30.61 53.58 19.84
C PHE A 217 30.11 54.92 20.40
N GLU A 218 28.90 54.95 20.95
CA GLU A 218 28.32 56.15 21.57
C GLU A 218 29.16 56.62 22.77
N PHE A 219 29.62 55.68 23.62
CA PHE A 219 30.51 55.99 24.73
C PHE A 219 31.84 56.61 24.27
N ARG A 220 32.49 56.03 23.24
CA ARG A 220 33.72 56.59 22.67
C ARG A 220 33.50 57.99 22.10
N ARG A 221 32.41 58.19 21.36
CA ARG A 221 32.03 59.49 20.80
C ARG A 221 31.84 60.55 21.89
N ALA A 222 31.10 60.21 22.96
CA ALA A 222 30.88 61.11 24.09
C ALA A 222 32.21 61.47 24.79
N LYS A 223 33.09 60.49 24.99
CA LYS A 223 34.42 60.72 25.60
C LYS A 223 35.29 61.65 24.76
N SER A 224 35.31 61.48 23.42
CA SER A 224 36.03 62.41 22.53
C SER A 224 35.49 63.83 22.58
N ALA A 225 34.16 64.01 22.64
CA ALA A 225 33.54 65.33 22.73
C ALA A 225 33.91 66.08 24.03
N ILE A 226 34.17 65.37 25.13
CA ILE A 226 34.61 65.97 26.40
C ILE A 226 36.09 66.34 26.35
N GLY A 227 36.94 65.49 25.74
CA GLY A 227 38.39 65.74 25.62
C GLY A 227 38.77 66.94 24.73
N GLU A 228 37.88 67.38 23.84
CA GLU A 228 38.07 68.60 23.05
C GLU A 228 37.80 69.89 23.86
N VAL A 229 37.14 69.80 25.03
CA VAL A 229 36.78 70.98 25.85
C VAL A 229 37.92 71.39 26.80
N GLU A 230 38.86 70.51 27.14
CA GLU A 230 39.97 70.80 28.07
C GLU A 230 41.20 71.49 27.42
N ASN A 231 41.23 71.67 26.10
CA ASN A 231 42.29 72.42 25.41
C ASN A 231 41.87 73.88 25.16
N VAL A 232 41.57 74.62 26.22
CA VAL A 232 41.51 76.09 26.17
C VAL A 232 42.87 76.61 26.67
N PRO A 233 43.69 77.24 25.82
CA PRO A 233 44.96 77.78 26.28
C PRO A 233 44.70 78.95 27.23
N GLU A 234 45.09 78.78 28.50
CA GLU A 234 45.20 79.89 29.45
C GLU A 234 46.17 80.92 28.87
N LYS A 235 45.67 82.15 28.69
CA LYS A 235 46.46 83.33 28.32
C LYS A 235 47.01 84.01 29.57
#